data_AF-A0A2V8RLR1-F1
#
_entry.id   AF-A0A2V8RLR1-F1
#
_cell.length_a   1.000
_cell.length_b   1.000
_cell.length_c   1.000
_cell.angle_alpha   90.00
_cell.angle_beta   90.00
_cell.angle_gamma   90.00
#
_symmetry.space_group_name_H-M   'P 1'
#
loop_
_entity.id
_entity.type
_entity.pdbx_description
1 polymer ?
#
loop_
_entity_poly.entity_id
_entity_poly.type
_entity_poly.pdbx_seq_one_letter_code
_entity_poly.pdbx_strand_id
1 'polypeptide(L)'
;MSVFNILIAETAVCLALWIDLRFLDWPLRAAAAVAVAAQALTFGLMAQGIHRLKWQRAAVVTFVVGAAFLGWSFLAPGASLMTLMFMTVALFGIGLDKLMEREPDWSRAFRDCVPSITIAGIIALGFVLSTEVYYQIEFGAVRVGFLALITVALTLIAAVVICIVFAVSPKHDPLSLSEQWRSGYVYVAEVMLVLLFMHIRLTMPWLFHGFFQRYWPLVVLTIAYAGVAISELLRRRQIRVLAEPIERTGAFLPLLPVIGFWIAQSQVEYSTLLFVVGGLYGLLSILRSSFWFGLAAALAGNGGLWYLLHETSEYHFLQHPQLWLIPAAISVLIAAHLNRKDFSEAQMAGIRYLCLITIYVSSTADIFVNGVARSPWLPLVLAGLSIAGVFAGMIFRIRAFLLLGSIFLLLAIATMINYASVNFGWTWLWYVAGIITGALIIATFAMFEKKRAEVLRVVDELKDWQR
;
A
#
# COMPACT_ATOMS: atom_id res chain seq x y z
N MET A 1 47.09 36.90 9.43
CA MET A 1 45.73 37.24 9.91
C MET A 1 44.79 36.05 9.81
N SER A 2 44.60 35.45 8.63
CA SER A 2 43.65 34.34 8.41
C SER A 2 43.93 33.07 9.24
N VAL A 3 45.18 32.60 9.32
CA VAL A 3 45.55 31.41 10.13
C VAL A 3 45.31 31.63 11.63
N PHE A 4 45.62 32.82 12.12
CA PHE A 4 45.45 33.18 13.53
C PHE A 4 43.96 33.18 13.95
N ASN A 5 43.08 33.72 13.12
CA ASN A 5 41.64 33.73 13.40
C ASN A 5 41.02 32.32 13.34
N ILE A 6 41.52 31.44 12.46
CA ILE A 6 41.11 30.04 12.40
C ILE A 6 41.51 29.32 13.71
N LEU A 7 42.75 29.49 14.17
CA LEU A 7 43.23 28.89 15.42
C LEU A 7 42.44 29.37 16.63
N ILE A 8 42.09 30.65 16.69
CA ILE A 8 41.23 31.19 17.77
C ILE A 8 39.85 30.54 17.73
N ALA A 9 39.22 30.46 16.56
CA ALA A 9 37.90 29.85 16.43
C ALA A 9 37.91 28.37 16.79
N GLU A 10 38.93 27.62 16.38
CA GLU A 10 39.12 26.22 16.73
C GLU A 10 39.31 26.05 18.25
N THR A 11 40.15 26.88 18.86
CA THR A 11 40.36 26.88 20.32
C THR A 11 39.06 27.19 21.07
N ALA A 12 38.27 28.15 20.59
CA ALA A 12 36.98 28.50 21.18
C ALA A 12 35.98 27.34 21.08
N VAL A 13 35.94 26.63 19.95
CA VAL A 13 35.10 25.43 19.77
C VAL A 13 35.52 24.31 20.71
N CYS A 14 36.82 24.01 20.81
CA CYS A 14 37.34 22.98 21.72
C CYS A 14 37.06 23.32 23.19
N LEU A 15 37.23 24.58 23.59
CA LEU A 15 36.94 25.02 24.95
C LEU A 15 35.44 24.97 25.26
N ALA A 16 34.58 25.37 24.32
CA ALA A 16 33.13 25.27 24.49
C ALA A 16 32.69 23.82 24.63
N LEU A 17 33.22 22.91 23.80
CA LEU A 17 32.97 21.47 23.90
C LEU A 17 33.39 20.92 25.28
N TRP A 18 34.59 21.29 25.75
CA TRP A 18 35.08 20.88 27.06
C TRP A 18 34.19 21.38 28.19
N ILE A 19 33.77 22.65 28.11
CA ILE A 19 32.89 23.27 29.09
C ILE A 19 31.54 22.55 29.12
N ASP A 20 30.94 22.31 27.96
CA ASP A 20 29.64 21.65 27.84
C ASP A 20 29.63 20.22 28.36
N LEU A 21 30.74 19.50 28.23
CA LEU A 21 30.85 18.12 28.70
C LEU A 21 31.16 18.00 30.20
N ARG A 22 31.80 19.01 30.80
CA ARG A 22 32.34 18.89 32.16
C ARG A 22 31.60 19.68 33.22
N PHE A 23 30.93 20.77 32.83
CA PHE A 23 30.23 21.65 33.76
C PHE A 23 28.72 21.54 33.58
N LEU A 24 27.98 21.56 34.69
CA LEU A 24 26.51 21.54 34.70
C LEU A 24 25.91 22.95 34.74
N ASP A 25 26.73 23.97 35.04
CA ASP A 25 26.29 25.35 35.19
C ASP A 25 25.84 25.95 33.85
N TRP A 26 24.52 26.14 33.72
CA TRP A 26 23.89 26.74 32.55
C TRP A 26 24.54 28.04 32.04
N PRO A 27 24.83 29.07 32.88
CA PRO A 27 25.34 30.33 32.37
C PRO A 27 26.75 30.21 31.77
N LEU A 28 27.58 29.29 32.29
CA LEU A 28 28.93 29.05 31.77
C LEU A 28 28.87 28.41 30.38
N ARG A 29 27.97 27.43 30.22
CA ARG A 29 27.72 26.72 28.95
C ARG A 29 27.14 27.65 27.90
N ALA A 30 26.14 28.45 28.27
CA ALA A 30 25.53 29.44 27.39
C ALA A 30 26.55 30.50 26.93
N ALA A 31 27.40 31.01 27.84
CA ALA A 31 28.44 31.96 27.49
C ALA A 31 29.47 31.37 26.52
N ALA A 32 29.92 30.13 26.75
CA ALA A 32 30.86 29.45 25.86
C ALA A 32 30.26 29.23 24.45
N ALA A 33 29.00 28.83 24.38
CA ALA A 33 28.27 28.67 23.12
C ALA A 33 28.12 29.99 22.35
N VAL A 34 27.75 31.08 23.04
CA VAL A 34 27.64 32.42 22.45
C VAL A 34 29.01 32.90 21.96
N ALA A 35 30.09 32.60 22.68
CA ALA A 35 31.45 32.94 22.24
C ALA A 35 31.82 32.26 20.92
N VAL A 36 31.43 30.99 20.72
CA VAL A 36 31.59 30.29 19.44
C VAL A 36 30.71 30.92 18.36
N ALA A 37 29.43 31.19 18.63
CA ALA A 37 28.53 31.82 17.67
C ALA A 37 29.03 33.21 17.24
N ALA A 38 29.63 33.99 18.15
CA ALA A 38 30.19 35.30 17.85
C ALA A 38 31.35 35.24 16.84
N GLN A 39 32.09 34.12 16.75
CA GLN A 39 33.14 33.95 15.74
C GLN A 39 32.60 33.95 14.30
N ALA A 40 31.31 33.69 14.11
CA ALA A 40 30.65 33.85 12.82
C ALA A 40 30.73 35.30 12.30
N LEU A 41 30.63 36.29 13.20
CA LEU A 41 30.77 37.70 12.83
C LEU A 41 32.19 38.01 12.35
N THR A 42 33.20 37.43 13.02
CA THR A 42 34.61 37.57 12.63
C THR A 42 34.84 37.05 11.21
N PHE A 43 34.32 35.87 10.89
CA PHE A 43 34.43 35.31 9.54
C PHE A 43 33.57 36.07 8.51
N GLY A 44 32.40 36.58 8.90
CA GLY A 44 31.56 37.41 8.05
C GLY A 44 32.21 38.73 7.67
N LEU A 45 32.89 39.41 8.59
CA LEU A 45 33.62 40.65 8.32
C LEU A 45 34.85 40.42 7.44
N MET A 46 35.48 39.25 7.53
CA MET A 46 36.60 38.86 6.66
C MET A 46 36.18 38.41 5.26
N ALA A 47 34.88 38.33 4.97
CA ALA A 47 34.37 37.90 3.67
C ALA A 47 34.53 38.98 2.59
N GLN A 48 35.79 39.23 2.18
CA GLN A 48 36.15 40.16 1.11
C GLN A 48 37.08 39.50 0.09
N GLY A 49 37.05 39.98 -1.16
CA GLY A 49 37.97 39.58 -2.23
C GLY A 49 37.79 38.13 -2.75
N ILE A 50 38.89 37.55 -3.25
CA ILE A 50 38.92 36.25 -3.96
C ILE A 50 38.49 35.06 -3.06
N HIS A 51 38.58 35.21 -1.74
CA HIS A 51 38.23 34.17 -0.77
C HIS A 51 36.87 34.39 -0.08
N ARG A 52 36.06 35.34 -0.55
CA ARG A 52 34.76 35.72 0.04
C ARG A 52 33.86 34.52 0.34
N LEU A 53 33.65 33.62 -0.63
CA LEU A 53 32.79 32.44 -0.46
C LEU A 53 33.29 31.48 0.62
N LYS A 54 34.61 31.29 0.75
CA LYS A 54 35.20 30.42 1.78
C LYS A 54 34.94 30.96 3.18
N TRP A 55 35.09 32.27 3.38
CA TRP A 55 34.85 32.93 4.66
C TRP A 55 33.36 33.00 5.02
N GLN A 56 32.48 33.19 4.04
CA GLN A 56 31.03 33.09 4.25
C GLN A 56 30.63 31.69 4.71
N ARG A 57 31.13 30.63 4.06
CA ARG A 57 30.90 29.24 4.51
C ARG A 57 31.41 29.00 5.93
N ALA A 58 32.61 29.48 6.25
CA ALA A 58 33.15 29.39 7.61
C ALA A 58 32.25 30.10 8.63
N ALA A 59 31.77 31.30 8.33
CA ALA A 59 30.85 32.04 9.18
C ALA A 59 29.55 31.25 9.45
N VAL A 60 28.96 30.65 8.40
CA VAL A 60 27.75 29.82 8.53
C VAL A 60 28.01 28.60 9.41
N VAL A 61 29.08 27.84 9.15
CA VAL A 61 29.41 26.64 9.92
C VAL A 61 29.64 27.00 11.39
N THR A 62 30.42 28.05 11.67
CA THR A 62 30.72 28.46 13.04
C THR A 62 29.47 28.96 13.79
N PHE A 63 28.55 29.66 13.10
CA PHE A 63 27.27 30.05 13.68
C PHE A 63 26.42 28.82 14.05
N VAL A 64 26.32 27.85 13.14
CA VAL A 64 25.54 26.61 13.35
C VAL A 64 26.12 25.79 14.50
N VAL A 65 27.44 25.68 14.61
CA VAL A 65 28.13 25.01 15.73
C VAL A 65 27.88 25.74 17.05
N GLY A 66 28.00 27.07 17.08
CA GLY A 66 27.73 27.85 18.29
C GLY A 66 26.27 27.73 18.75
N ALA A 67 25.32 27.75 17.82
CA ALA A 67 23.91 27.52 18.13
C ALA A 67 23.66 26.07 18.62
N ALA A 68 24.41 25.07 18.15
CA ALA A 68 24.30 23.69 18.61
C ALA A 68 24.74 23.56 20.07
N PHE A 69 25.89 24.15 20.43
CA PHE A 69 26.35 24.25 21.81
C PHE A 69 25.36 25.00 22.70
N LEU A 70 24.73 26.06 22.18
CA LEU A 70 23.69 26.76 22.91
C LEU A 70 22.48 25.85 23.17
N GLY A 71 22.07 25.04 22.19
CA GLY A 71 21.06 24.02 22.39
C GLY A 71 21.45 22.94 23.41
N TRP A 72 22.73 22.55 23.44
CA TRP A 72 23.27 21.60 24.43
C TRP A 72 23.24 22.14 25.85
N SER A 73 23.35 23.46 26.03
CA SER A 73 23.24 24.08 27.35
C SER A 73 21.85 23.89 27.99
N PHE A 74 20.79 23.73 27.19
CA PHE A 74 19.41 23.60 27.65
C PHE A 74 18.85 22.18 27.62
N LEU A 75 19.26 21.37 26.64
CA LEU A 75 18.68 20.05 26.37
C LEU A 75 19.78 18.98 26.26
N ALA A 76 19.38 17.71 26.43
CA ALA A 76 20.28 16.58 26.18
C ALA A 76 20.94 16.68 24.79
N PRO A 77 22.25 16.39 24.64
CA PRO A 77 23.03 16.74 23.46
C PRO A 77 22.45 16.25 22.12
N GLY A 78 21.78 15.09 22.11
CA GLY A 78 21.20 14.53 20.89
C GLY A 78 19.98 15.30 20.37
N ALA A 79 19.01 15.61 21.24
CA ALA A 79 17.74 16.19 20.84
C ALA A 79 17.88 17.65 20.35
N SER A 80 18.74 18.43 21.00
CA SER A 80 19.00 19.84 20.62
C SER A 80 19.75 19.96 19.30
N LEU A 81 20.75 19.11 19.04
CA LEU A 81 21.49 19.14 17.78
C LEU A 81 20.56 18.83 16.60
N MET A 82 19.76 17.77 16.72
CA MET A 82 18.77 17.39 15.72
C MET A 82 17.78 18.53 15.44
N THR A 83 17.17 19.08 16.51
CA THR A 83 16.20 20.18 16.41
C THR A 83 16.77 21.36 15.65
N LEU A 84 17.98 21.78 16.01
CA LEU A 84 18.64 22.92 15.39
C LEU A 84 18.98 22.68 13.91
N MET A 85 19.50 21.51 13.56
CA MET A 85 19.84 21.20 12.16
C MET A 85 18.58 21.19 11.28
N PHE A 86 17.47 20.58 11.73
CA PHE A 86 16.24 20.59 10.95
C PHE A 86 15.58 21.98 10.90
N MET A 87 15.60 22.73 12.00
CA MET A 87 15.09 24.11 12.04
C MET A 87 15.89 25.06 11.14
N THR A 88 17.20 24.93 11.09
CA THR A 88 18.05 25.76 10.21
C THR A 88 17.77 25.46 8.73
N VAL A 89 17.61 24.17 8.36
CA VAL A 89 17.17 23.78 7.01
C VAL A 89 15.77 24.31 6.69
N ALA A 90 14.84 24.26 7.66
CA ALA A 90 13.48 24.77 7.53
C ALA A 90 13.44 26.27 7.23
N LEU A 91 14.10 27.05 8.10
CA LEU A 91 14.14 28.50 8.04
C LEU A 91 14.83 28.95 6.75
N PHE A 92 15.87 28.24 6.34
CA PHE A 92 16.52 28.50 5.06
C PHE A 92 15.59 28.23 3.89
N GLY A 93 14.93 27.06 3.82
CA GLY A 93 14.02 26.74 2.71
C GLY A 93 12.83 27.69 2.59
N ILE A 94 12.29 28.18 3.71
CA ILE A 94 11.18 29.16 3.71
C ILE A 94 11.68 30.59 3.41
N GLY A 95 12.85 30.95 3.94
CA GLY A 95 13.45 32.29 3.79
C GLY A 95 14.29 32.48 2.52
N LEU A 96 14.48 31.42 1.74
CA LEU A 96 15.44 31.35 0.63
C LEU A 96 15.20 32.45 -0.39
N ASP A 97 13.96 32.63 -0.82
CA ASP A 97 13.60 33.58 -1.89
C ASP A 97 13.98 35.01 -1.51
N LYS A 98 13.61 35.45 -0.31
CA LYS A 98 13.90 36.81 0.18
C LYS A 98 15.40 37.05 0.37
N LEU A 99 16.14 36.02 0.78
CA LEU A 99 17.58 36.12 1.00
C LEU A 99 18.36 36.08 -0.33
N MET A 100 17.90 35.27 -1.28
CA MET A 100 18.50 35.12 -2.61
C MET A 100 18.31 36.38 -3.46
N GLU A 101 17.19 37.09 -3.31
CA GLU A 101 16.95 38.39 -3.95
C GLU A 101 17.83 39.52 -3.39
N ARG A 102 18.14 39.48 -2.09
CA ARG A 102 18.89 40.56 -1.42
C ARG A 102 20.41 40.35 -1.46
N GLU A 103 20.88 39.12 -1.24
CA GLU A 103 22.30 38.80 -1.04
C GLU A 103 22.65 37.44 -1.67
N PRO A 104 22.84 37.37 -3.00
CA PRO A 104 23.01 36.11 -3.73
C PRO A 104 24.25 35.31 -3.30
N ASP A 105 25.32 35.99 -2.90
CA ASP A 105 26.57 35.36 -2.48
C ASP A 105 26.41 34.60 -1.15
N TRP A 106 25.71 35.19 -0.18
CA TRP A 106 25.41 34.55 1.10
C TRP A 106 24.46 33.38 0.93
N SER A 107 23.45 33.53 0.07
CA SER A 107 22.52 32.43 -0.25
C SER A 107 23.25 31.21 -0.83
N ARG A 108 24.23 31.43 -1.72
CA ARG A 108 25.08 30.35 -2.26
C ARG A 108 25.92 29.68 -1.17
N ALA A 109 26.57 30.45 -0.30
CA ALA A 109 27.37 29.91 0.80
C ALA A 109 26.54 29.02 1.76
N PHE A 110 25.32 29.45 2.10
CA PHE A 110 24.40 28.65 2.91
C PHE A 110 23.94 27.39 2.16
N ARG A 111 23.56 27.50 0.89
CA ARG A 111 23.12 26.36 0.06
C ARG A 111 24.18 25.26 -0.01
N ASP A 112 25.46 25.63 -0.11
CA ASP A 112 26.57 24.68 -0.10
C ASP A 112 26.73 23.94 1.24
N CYS A 113 26.31 24.58 2.36
CA CYS A 113 26.33 23.99 3.69
C CYS A 113 25.11 23.10 3.99
N VAL A 114 23.97 23.29 3.30
CA VAL A 114 22.72 22.54 3.55
C VAL A 114 22.93 21.03 3.56
N PRO A 115 23.60 20.38 2.59
CA PRO A 115 23.79 18.93 2.62
C PRO A 115 24.53 18.45 3.86
N SER A 116 25.54 19.20 4.31
CA SER A 116 26.32 18.86 5.51
C SER A 116 25.48 19.01 6.78
N ILE A 117 24.68 20.08 6.87
CA ILE A 117 23.74 20.32 7.98
C ILE A 117 22.67 19.22 8.04
N THR A 118 22.12 18.82 6.88
CA THR A 118 21.15 17.72 6.79
C THR A 118 21.75 16.39 7.22
N ILE A 119 22.96 16.04 6.75
CA ILE A 119 23.66 14.81 7.15
C ILE A 119 23.90 14.81 8.67
N ALA A 120 24.38 15.92 9.24
CA ALA A 120 24.57 16.05 10.68
C ALA A 120 23.25 15.88 11.45
N GLY A 121 22.14 16.46 10.96
CA GLY A 121 20.80 16.28 11.52
C GLY A 121 20.32 14.83 11.48
N ILE A 122 20.57 14.10 10.39
CA ILE A 122 20.23 12.67 10.25
C ILE A 122 21.05 11.82 11.24
N ILE A 123 22.35 12.09 11.38
CA ILE A 123 23.21 11.39 12.35
C ILE A 123 22.71 11.64 13.77
N ALA A 124 22.37 12.89 14.10
CA ALA A 124 21.81 13.25 15.40
C ALA A 124 20.48 12.54 15.68
N LEU A 125 19.56 12.52 14.70
CA LEU A 125 18.29 11.77 14.78
C LEU A 125 18.53 10.28 15.01
N GLY A 126 19.44 9.68 14.23
CA GLY A 126 19.81 8.27 14.37
C GLY A 126 20.38 7.94 15.75
N PHE A 127 21.22 8.82 16.29
CA PHE A 127 21.75 8.69 17.65
C PHE A 127 20.62 8.75 18.70
N VAL A 128 19.74 9.75 18.63
CA VAL A 128 18.60 9.88 19.55
C VAL A 128 17.72 8.62 19.52
N LEU A 129 17.28 8.19 18.34
CA LEU A 129 16.43 7.00 18.21
C LEU A 129 17.13 5.72 18.68
N SER A 130 18.44 5.57 18.41
CA SER A 130 19.21 4.43 18.89
C SER A 130 19.30 4.40 20.41
N THR A 131 19.46 5.56 21.05
CA THR A 131 19.45 5.64 22.52
C THR A 131 18.08 5.30 23.11
N GLU A 132 16.98 5.73 22.47
CA GLU A 132 15.62 5.37 22.90
C GLU A 132 15.37 3.86 22.81
N VAL A 133 15.77 3.23 21.70
CA VAL A 133 15.69 1.78 21.52
C VAL A 133 16.53 1.04 22.56
N TYR A 134 17.77 1.49 22.79
CA TYR A 134 18.65 0.90 23.80
C TYR A 134 18.03 0.99 25.21
N TYR A 135 17.50 2.15 25.60
CA TYR A 135 16.84 2.31 26.90
C TYR A 135 15.61 1.42 27.03
N GLN A 136 14.83 1.26 25.96
CA GLN A 136 13.65 0.41 25.98
C GLN A 136 13.99 -1.08 26.12
N ILE A 137 15.07 -1.54 25.47
CA ILE A 137 15.53 -2.94 25.58
C ILE A 137 16.09 -3.23 26.97
N GLU A 138 16.95 -2.34 27.49
CA GLU A 138 17.69 -2.58 28.73
C GLU A 138 16.84 -2.32 30.00
N PHE A 139 16.01 -1.27 29.99
CA PHE A 139 15.29 -0.82 31.18
C PHE A 139 13.76 -0.95 31.07
N GLY A 140 13.24 -1.40 29.94
CA GLY A 140 11.80 -1.54 29.68
C GLY A 140 11.02 -0.23 29.55
N ALA A 141 11.69 0.91 29.71
CA ALA A 141 11.12 2.24 29.60
C ALA A 141 12.18 3.27 29.17
N VAL A 142 11.79 4.18 28.29
CA VAL A 142 12.64 5.30 27.86
C VAL A 142 12.75 6.32 28.99
N ARG A 143 13.90 6.34 29.69
CA ARG A 143 14.20 7.28 30.78
C ARG A 143 14.78 8.60 30.25
N VAL A 144 14.04 9.27 29.38
CA VAL A 144 14.40 10.57 28.82
C VAL A 144 13.46 11.64 29.39
N GLY A 145 13.97 12.84 29.65
CA GLY A 145 13.16 13.94 30.16
C GLY A 145 11.99 14.27 29.23
N PHE A 146 10.81 14.55 29.79
CA PHE A 146 9.58 14.80 29.04
C PHE A 146 9.72 15.91 27.98
N LEU A 147 10.50 16.96 28.28
CA LEU A 147 10.79 18.04 27.34
C LEU A 147 11.55 17.55 26.11
N ALA A 148 12.53 16.65 26.28
CA ALA A 148 13.29 16.10 25.18
C ALA A 148 12.39 15.22 24.27
N LEU A 149 11.49 14.43 24.85
CA LEU A 149 10.49 13.66 24.10
C LEU A 149 9.60 14.56 23.22
N ILE A 150 9.04 15.63 23.82
CA ILE A 150 8.24 16.59 23.06
C ILE A 150 9.05 17.26 21.95
N THR A 151 10.32 17.63 22.22
CA THR A 151 11.15 18.26 21.19
C THR A 151 11.42 17.33 20.00
N VAL A 152 11.64 16.02 20.24
CA VAL A 152 11.83 15.04 19.17
C VAL A 152 10.55 14.86 18.36
N ALA A 153 9.39 14.75 19.03
CA ALA A 153 8.11 14.64 18.34
C ALA A 153 7.80 15.89 17.49
N LEU A 154 7.95 17.09 18.05
CA LEU A 154 7.70 18.35 17.36
C LEU A 154 8.64 18.57 16.17
N THR A 155 9.91 18.17 16.30
CA THR A 155 10.88 18.30 15.21
C THR A 155 10.59 17.34 14.06
N LEU A 156 10.19 16.10 14.35
CA LEU A 156 9.76 15.17 13.31
C LEU A 156 8.49 15.68 12.61
N ILE A 157 7.51 16.20 13.35
CA ILE A 157 6.31 16.83 12.77
C ILE A 157 6.69 18.01 11.88
N ALA A 158 7.56 18.91 12.37
CA ALA A 158 8.04 20.03 11.59
C ALA A 158 8.75 19.56 10.32
N ALA A 159 9.65 18.58 10.43
CA ALA A 159 10.38 18.01 9.30
C ALA A 159 9.43 17.44 8.22
N VAL A 160 8.37 16.74 8.63
CA VAL A 160 7.31 16.26 7.71
C VAL A 160 6.67 17.43 6.97
N VAL A 161 6.22 18.46 7.71
CA VAL A 161 5.57 19.64 7.11
C VAL A 161 6.51 20.34 6.12
N ILE A 162 7.78 20.54 6.49
CA ILE A 162 8.79 21.17 5.64
C ILE A 162 9.05 20.36 4.38
N CYS A 163 9.19 19.04 4.49
CA CYS A 163 9.37 18.16 3.34
C CYS A 163 8.18 18.25 2.37
N ILE A 164 6.94 18.31 2.90
CA ILE A 164 5.74 18.51 2.09
C ILE A 164 5.76 19.90 1.42
N VAL A 165 6.16 20.96 2.12
CA VAL A 165 6.29 22.30 1.54
C VAL A 165 7.29 22.32 0.38
N PHE A 166 8.45 21.67 0.53
CA PHE A 166 9.44 21.53 -0.54
C PHE A 166 8.92 20.71 -1.73
N ALA A 167 8.16 19.64 -1.44
CA ALA A 167 7.51 18.82 -2.46
C ALA A 167 6.44 19.60 -3.26
N VAL A 168 5.69 20.50 -2.62
CA VAL A 168 4.62 21.27 -3.27
C VAL A 168 5.16 22.52 -3.99
N SER A 169 6.06 23.28 -3.35
CA SER A 169 6.52 24.57 -3.87
C SER A 169 7.92 24.50 -4.51
N PRO A 170 8.06 24.72 -5.84
CA PRO A 170 9.38 24.71 -6.51
C PRO A 170 10.30 25.84 -6.03
N LYS A 171 9.72 26.94 -5.53
CA LYS A 171 10.47 28.13 -5.10
C LYS A 171 11.22 27.89 -3.79
N HIS A 172 10.60 27.16 -2.87
CA HIS A 172 11.16 26.86 -1.56
C HIS A 172 12.08 25.62 -1.57
N ASP A 173 12.38 25.05 -2.73
CA ASP A 173 13.23 23.87 -2.85
C ASP A 173 14.72 24.24 -2.64
N PRO A 174 15.37 23.81 -1.54
CA PRO A 174 16.76 24.14 -1.27
C PRO A 174 17.74 23.44 -2.23
N LEU A 175 17.36 22.29 -2.80
CA LEU A 175 18.20 21.49 -3.71
C LEU A 175 17.87 21.74 -5.18
N SER A 176 16.81 22.51 -5.48
CA SER A 176 16.37 22.83 -6.85
C SER A 176 16.21 21.58 -7.74
N LEU A 177 15.52 20.58 -7.23
CA LEU A 177 15.31 19.29 -7.90
C LEU A 177 14.26 19.41 -9.01
N SER A 178 14.36 18.56 -10.04
CA SER A 178 13.32 18.45 -11.06
C SER A 178 12.04 17.85 -10.48
N GLU A 179 10.91 18.05 -11.16
CA GLU A 179 9.59 17.61 -10.70
C GLU A 179 9.52 16.10 -10.36
N GLN A 180 10.25 15.26 -11.11
CA GLN A 180 10.34 13.82 -10.86
C GLN A 180 11.03 13.52 -9.52
N TRP A 181 12.12 14.22 -9.20
CA TRP A 181 12.92 14.01 -7.99
C TRP A 181 12.30 14.67 -6.75
N ARG A 182 11.43 15.67 -6.92
CA ARG A 182 10.70 16.32 -5.81
C ARG A 182 9.73 15.37 -5.10
N SER A 183 9.29 14.30 -5.78
CA SER A 183 8.55 13.20 -5.14
C SER A 183 9.36 12.52 -4.01
N GLY A 184 10.70 12.58 -4.09
CA GLY A 184 11.63 12.13 -3.05
C GLY A 184 11.38 12.76 -1.69
N TYR A 185 11.02 14.06 -1.65
CA TYR A 185 10.69 14.73 -0.39
C TYR A 185 9.48 14.14 0.31
N VAL A 186 8.50 13.65 -0.44
CA VAL A 186 7.32 13.00 0.15
C VAL A 186 7.69 11.66 0.77
N TYR A 187 8.54 10.86 0.12
CA TYR A 187 9.06 9.62 0.72
C TYR A 187 9.88 9.90 1.99
N VAL A 188 10.69 10.97 1.99
CA VAL A 188 11.40 11.39 3.21
C VAL A 188 10.39 11.77 4.31
N ALA A 189 9.32 12.49 3.97
CA ALA A 189 8.26 12.83 4.91
C ALA A 189 7.56 11.56 5.47
N GLU A 190 7.28 10.57 4.63
CA GLU A 190 6.71 9.29 5.05
C GLU A 190 7.65 8.53 6.00
N VAL A 191 8.95 8.51 5.70
CA VAL A 191 9.96 7.93 6.60
C VAL A 191 9.97 8.68 7.94
N MET A 192 9.95 10.01 7.94
CA MET A 192 9.89 10.80 9.17
C MET A 192 8.60 10.53 9.97
N LEU A 193 7.48 10.27 9.30
CA LEU A 193 6.22 9.88 9.95
C LEU A 193 6.31 8.48 10.58
N VAL A 194 6.97 7.54 9.90
CA VAL A 194 7.26 6.21 10.47
C VAL A 194 8.19 6.32 11.69
N LEU A 195 9.22 7.16 11.62
CA LEU A 195 10.11 7.41 12.75
C LEU A 195 9.38 8.09 13.91
N LEU A 196 8.46 9.03 13.63
CA LEU A 196 7.60 9.64 14.64
C LEU A 196 6.69 8.60 15.30
N PHE A 197 6.07 7.72 14.52
CA PHE A 197 5.26 6.63 15.04
C PHE A 197 6.09 5.69 15.93
N MET A 198 7.30 5.32 15.48
CA MET A 198 8.23 4.51 16.26
C MET A 198 8.61 5.19 17.58
N HIS A 199 8.95 6.49 17.53
CA HIS A 199 9.27 7.30 18.71
C HIS A 199 8.10 7.30 19.71
N ILE A 200 6.87 7.59 19.26
CA ILE A 200 5.67 7.58 20.11
C ILE A 200 5.43 6.19 20.69
N ARG A 201 5.63 5.12 19.91
CA ARG A 201 5.44 3.73 20.38
C ARG A 201 6.46 3.31 21.42
N LEU A 202 7.71 3.73 21.30
CA LEU A 202 8.77 3.43 22.27
C LEU A 202 8.60 4.23 23.57
N THR A 203 8.23 5.50 23.45
CA THR A 203 8.21 6.44 24.58
C THR A 203 6.86 6.42 25.32
N MET A 204 5.77 6.17 24.59
CA MET A 204 4.40 6.13 25.11
C MET A 204 3.70 4.82 24.72
N PRO A 205 4.20 3.65 25.14
CA PRO A 205 3.64 2.35 24.73
C PRO A 205 2.19 2.15 25.19
N TRP A 206 1.78 2.82 26.28
CA TRP A 206 0.41 2.73 26.81
C TRP A 206 -0.65 3.22 25.83
N LEU A 207 -0.30 4.09 24.88
CA LEU A 207 -1.21 4.58 23.84
C LEU A 207 -1.66 3.47 22.89
N PHE A 208 -0.88 2.38 22.80
CA PHE A 208 -1.10 1.27 21.87
C PHE A 208 -1.72 0.04 22.53
N HIS A 209 -2.01 0.07 23.83
CA HIS A 209 -2.72 -1.00 24.52
C HIS A 209 -4.24 -0.95 24.29
N GLY A 210 -4.93 -2.05 24.61
CA GLY A 210 -6.38 -2.14 24.51
C GLY A 210 -6.88 -2.18 23.06
N PHE A 211 -7.48 -1.09 22.58
CA PHE A 211 -8.10 -1.03 21.25
C PHE A 211 -7.09 -1.25 20.12
N PHE A 212 -5.96 -0.54 20.15
CA PHE A 212 -4.93 -0.67 19.11
C PHE A 212 -4.37 -2.09 19.07
N GLN A 213 -4.04 -2.69 20.20
CA GLN A 213 -3.55 -4.07 20.24
C GLN A 213 -4.55 -5.07 19.64
N ARG A 214 -5.85 -4.90 19.88
CA ARG A 214 -6.89 -5.84 19.38
C ARG A 214 -7.17 -5.66 17.89
N TYR A 215 -7.23 -4.42 17.41
CA TYR A 215 -7.72 -4.04 16.08
C TYR A 215 -6.68 -3.37 15.18
N TRP A 216 -5.38 -3.49 15.49
CA TRP A 216 -4.31 -2.88 14.70
C TRP A 216 -4.39 -3.16 13.19
N PRO A 217 -4.82 -4.35 12.70
CA PRO A 217 -4.89 -4.58 11.26
C PRO A 217 -5.91 -3.67 10.57
N LEU A 218 -7.06 -3.45 11.21
CA LEU A 218 -8.11 -2.55 10.70
C LEU A 218 -7.67 -1.09 10.73
N VAL A 219 -6.90 -0.68 11.74
CA VAL A 219 -6.32 0.66 11.79
C VAL A 219 -5.38 0.88 10.60
N VAL A 220 -4.48 -0.07 10.33
CA VAL A 220 -3.55 0.01 9.18
C VAL A 220 -4.32 0.03 7.86
N LEU A 221 -5.35 -0.80 7.72
CA LEU A 221 -6.20 -0.82 6.53
C LEU A 221 -6.96 0.50 6.36
N THR A 222 -7.47 1.09 7.43
CA THR A 222 -8.15 2.39 7.39
C THR A 222 -7.20 3.49 6.90
N ILE A 223 -5.96 3.48 7.39
CA ILE A 223 -4.91 4.41 6.93
C ILE A 223 -4.59 4.17 5.46
N ALA A 224 -4.51 2.91 5.02
CA ALA A 224 -4.29 2.57 3.61
C ALA A 224 -5.41 3.07 2.70
N TYR A 225 -6.67 2.83 3.06
CA TYR A 225 -7.84 3.34 2.34
C TYR A 225 -7.87 4.87 2.29
N ALA A 226 -7.59 5.53 3.42
CA ALA A 226 -7.50 6.97 3.48
C ALA A 226 -6.37 7.50 2.59
N GLY A 227 -5.20 6.86 2.60
CA GLY A 227 -4.08 7.19 1.72
C GLY A 227 -4.45 7.11 0.24
N VAL A 228 -5.09 6.02 -0.19
CA VAL A 228 -5.57 5.84 -1.57
C VAL A 228 -6.65 6.87 -1.93
N ALA A 229 -7.56 7.20 -1.02
CA ALA A 229 -8.59 8.20 -1.27
C ALA A 229 -8.02 9.62 -1.38
N ILE A 230 -7.08 9.97 -0.49
CA ILE A 230 -6.38 11.27 -0.50
C ILE A 230 -5.52 11.39 -1.76
N SER A 231 -4.81 10.34 -2.15
CA SER A 231 -3.99 10.37 -3.37
C SER A 231 -4.84 10.57 -4.62
N GLU A 232 -6.03 9.95 -4.68
CA GLU A 232 -6.98 10.17 -5.76
C GLU A 232 -7.53 11.60 -5.78
N LEU A 233 -7.85 12.18 -4.62
CA LEU A 233 -8.26 13.57 -4.51
C LEU A 233 -7.17 14.55 -4.97
N LEU A 234 -5.92 14.29 -4.59
CA LEU A 234 -4.75 15.09 -5.00
C LEU A 234 -4.45 14.95 -6.50
N ARG A 235 -4.63 13.74 -7.05
CA ARG A 235 -4.51 13.48 -8.49
C ARG A 235 -5.53 14.26 -9.30
N ARG A 236 -6.78 14.34 -8.83
CA ARG A 236 -7.83 15.18 -9.45
C ARG A 236 -7.48 16.67 -9.42
N ARG A 237 -6.75 17.12 -8.40
CA ARG A 237 -6.21 18.49 -8.30
C ARG A 237 -4.90 18.72 -9.06
N GLN A 238 -4.43 17.75 -9.85
CA GLN A 238 -3.16 17.78 -10.60
C GLN A 238 -1.90 17.95 -9.74
N ILE A 239 -1.95 17.66 -8.44
CA ILE A 239 -0.77 17.70 -7.55
C ILE A 239 -0.11 16.31 -7.55
N ARG A 240 0.49 15.94 -8.70
CA ARG A 240 1.05 14.58 -8.90
C ARG A 240 2.23 14.26 -7.98
N VAL A 241 3.00 15.29 -7.60
CA VAL A 241 4.18 15.16 -6.73
C VAL A 241 3.83 14.53 -5.37
N LEU A 242 2.61 14.77 -4.85
CA LEU A 242 2.13 14.16 -3.61
C LEU A 242 1.26 12.92 -3.85
N ALA A 243 0.50 12.89 -4.94
CA ALA A 243 -0.42 11.80 -5.20
C ALA A 243 0.29 10.46 -5.41
N GLU A 244 1.39 10.44 -6.18
CA GLU A 244 2.07 9.17 -6.50
C GLU A 244 2.73 8.47 -5.30
N PRO A 245 3.50 9.17 -4.44
CA PRO A 245 4.10 8.52 -3.26
C PRO A 245 3.06 7.98 -2.28
N ILE A 246 2.06 8.80 -1.92
CA ILE A 246 0.98 8.44 -0.99
C ILE A 246 0.16 7.25 -1.52
N GLU A 247 -0.04 7.17 -2.84
CA GLU A 247 -0.70 6.03 -3.46
C GLU A 247 0.13 4.75 -3.34
N ARG A 248 1.43 4.82 -3.63
CA ARG A 248 2.31 3.64 -3.54
C ARG A 248 2.38 3.14 -2.11
N THR A 249 2.59 4.03 -1.14
CA THR A 249 2.60 3.63 0.28
C THR A 249 1.24 3.09 0.72
N GLY A 250 0.14 3.76 0.35
CA GLY A 250 -1.22 3.28 0.59
C GLY A 250 -1.50 1.88 0.01
N ALA A 251 -0.95 1.55 -1.16
CA ALA A 251 -1.11 0.24 -1.77
C ALA A 251 -0.26 -0.86 -1.11
N PHE A 252 0.88 -0.52 -0.52
CA PHE A 252 1.75 -1.48 0.19
C PHE A 252 1.39 -1.68 1.66
N LEU A 253 0.80 -0.68 2.31
CA LEU A 253 0.40 -0.74 3.72
C LEU A 253 -0.43 -1.99 4.10
N PRO A 254 -1.40 -2.45 3.29
CA PRO A 254 -2.19 -3.66 3.57
C PRO A 254 -1.36 -4.95 3.65
N LEU A 255 -0.15 -5.00 3.11
CA LEU A 255 0.73 -6.16 3.23
C LEU A 255 1.25 -6.34 4.66
N LEU A 256 1.44 -5.24 5.41
CA LEU A 256 1.88 -5.29 6.80
C LEU A 256 0.94 -6.13 7.68
N PRO A 257 -0.39 -5.92 7.68
CA PRO A 257 -1.30 -6.77 8.44
C PRO A 257 -1.41 -8.19 7.90
N VAL A 258 -1.35 -8.39 6.58
CA VAL A 258 -1.42 -9.74 5.99
C VAL A 258 -0.24 -10.63 6.43
N ILE A 259 0.97 -10.05 6.48
CA ILE A 259 2.19 -10.76 6.90
C ILE A 259 2.29 -10.77 8.43
N GLY A 260 1.99 -9.64 9.08
CA GLY A 260 2.13 -9.46 10.52
C GLY A 260 1.08 -10.18 11.36
N PHE A 261 -0.02 -10.63 10.76
CA PHE A 261 -1.06 -11.43 11.43
C PHE A 261 -0.48 -12.68 12.12
N TRP A 262 0.50 -13.34 11.51
CA TRP A 262 1.13 -14.55 12.06
C TRP A 262 2.09 -14.26 13.22
N ILE A 263 2.48 -13.01 13.41
CA ILE A 263 3.47 -12.58 14.41
C ILE A 263 2.77 -11.95 15.62
N ALA A 264 1.68 -11.23 15.40
CA ALA A 264 0.97 -10.48 16.43
C ALA A 264 -0.50 -10.95 16.55
N GLN A 265 -0.88 -11.39 17.75
CA GLN A 265 -2.27 -11.76 18.06
C GLN A 265 -3.21 -10.57 17.82
N SER A 266 -4.31 -10.81 17.10
CA SER A 266 -5.39 -9.86 16.86
C SER A 266 -6.74 -10.56 17.04
N GLN A 267 -7.78 -9.80 17.39
CA GLN A 267 -9.16 -10.31 17.45
C GLN A 267 -9.84 -10.31 16.07
N VAL A 268 -9.19 -9.74 15.06
CA VAL A 268 -9.74 -9.66 13.69
C VAL A 268 -9.51 -11.01 13.01
N GLU A 269 -10.59 -11.64 12.57
CA GLU A 269 -10.50 -12.87 11.78
C GLU A 269 -9.71 -12.63 10.48
N TYR A 270 -8.84 -13.58 10.13
CA TYR A 270 -7.97 -13.44 8.97
C TYR A 270 -8.76 -13.38 7.65
N SER A 271 -9.89 -14.10 7.58
CA SER A 271 -10.84 -14.04 6.46
C SER A 271 -11.31 -12.62 6.21
N THR A 272 -11.82 -11.94 7.25
CA THR A 272 -12.30 -10.56 7.20
C THR A 272 -11.19 -9.61 6.77
N LEU A 273 -9.98 -9.77 7.31
CA LEU A 273 -8.81 -8.99 6.93
C LEU A 273 -8.51 -9.13 5.43
N LEU A 274 -8.46 -10.35 4.90
CA LEU A 274 -8.20 -10.61 3.49
C LEU A 274 -9.30 -10.09 2.57
N PHE A 275 -10.57 -10.14 2.99
CA PHE A 275 -11.66 -9.53 2.22
C PHE A 275 -11.54 -8.01 2.14
N VAL A 276 -11.19 -7.34 3.25
CA VAL A 276 -10.97 -5.88 3.25
C VAL A 276 -9.76 -5.50 2.39
N VAL A 277 -8.67 -6.26 2.47
CA VAL A 277 -7.49 -6.10 1.58
C VAL A 277 -7.88 -6.30 0.12
N GLY A 278 -8.65 -7.35 -0.18
CA GLY A 278 -9.15 -7.62 -1.52
C GLY A 278 -10.04 -6.51 -2.05
N GLY A 279 -10.88 -5.91 -1.20
CA GLY A 279 -11.68 -4.73 -1.52
C GLY A 279 -10.83 -3.52 -1.89
N LEU A 280 -9.74 -3.26 -1.16
CA LEU A 280 -8.83 -2.15 -1.44
C LEU A 280 -8.13 -2.33 -2.79
N TYR A 281 -7.59 -3.52 -3.03
CA TYR A 281 -6.95 -3.83 -4.31
C TYR A 281 -7.95 -3.86 -5.47
N GLY A 282 -9.21 -4.29 -5.22
CA GLY A 282 -10.28 -4.23 -6.21
C GLY A 282 -10.61 -2.79 -6.60
N LEU A 283 -10.71 -1.89 -5.61
CA LEU A 283 -10.88 -0.46 -5.84
C LEU A 283 -9.73 0.13 -6.65
N LEU A 284 -8.48 -0.18 -6.28
CA LEU A 284 -7.30 0.25 -7.04
C LEU A 284 -7.29 -0.31 -8.47
N SER A 285 -7.70 -1.56 -8.66
CA SER A 285 -7.82 -2.17 -9.99
C SER A 285 -8.77 -1.40 -10.88
N ILE A 286 -9.92 -0.95 -10.35
CA ILE A 286 -10.91 -0.17 -11.10
C ILE A 286 -10.39 1.25 -11.38
N LEU A 287 -9.88 1.93 -10.35
CA LEU A 287 -9.40 3.31 -10.45
C LEU A 287 -8.16 3.46 -11.34
N ARG A 288 -7.38 2.39 -11.51
CA ARG A 288 -6.12 2.41 -12.28
C ARG A 288 -6.12 1.54 -13.52
N SER A 289 -7.18 0.77 -13.76
CA SER A 289 -7.24 -0.21 -14.86
C SER A 289 -5.98 -1.10 -14.90
N SER A 290 -5.53 -1.56 -13.73
CA SER A 290 -4.27 -2.30 -13.57
C SER A 290 -4.53 -3.78 -13.30
N PHE A 291 -3.97 -4.64 -14.17
CA PHE A 291 -4.04 -6.09 -14.05
C PHE A 291 -3.52 -6.60 -12.70
N TRP A 292 -2.37 -6.09 -12.24
CA TRP A 292 -1.72 -6.58 -11.01
C TRP A 292 -2.55 -6.31 -9.75
N PHE A 293 -3.23 -5.16 -9.68
CA PHE A 293 -4.15 -4.89 -8.57
C PHE A 293 -5.39 -5.78 -8.64
N GLY A 294 -5.90 -6.07 -9.84
CA GLY A 294 -6.99 -7.04 -10.03
C GLY A 294 -6.59 -8.46 -9.60
N LEU A 295 -5.36 -8.89 -9.92
CA LEU A 295 -4.82 -10.17 -9.47
C LEU A 295 -4.67 -10.22 -7.95
N ALA A 296 -4.10 -9.17 -7.33
CA ALA A 296 -3.97 -9.08 -5.88
C ALA A 296 -5.34 -9.11 -5.19
N ALA A 297 -6.34 -8.42 -5.74
CA ALA A 297 -7.72 -8.43 -5.25
C ALA A 297 -8.35 -9.84 -5.32
N ALA A 298 -8.16 -10.53 -6.45
CA ALA A 298 -8.66 -11.90 -6.63
C ALA A 298 -7.98 -12.88 -5.67
N LEU A 299 -6.66 -12.78 -5.48
CA LEU A 299 -5.92 -13.63 -4.55
C LEU A 299 -6.34 -13.38 -3.10
N ALA A 300 -6.45 -12.12 -2.69
CA ALA A 300 -6.89 -11.76 -1.34
C ALA A 300 -8.35 -12.18 -1.11
N GLY A 301 -9.26 -11.92 -2.06
CA GLY A 301 -10.66 -12.30 -1.94
C GLY A 301 -10.87 -13.83 -1.89
N ASN A 302 -10.24 -14.59 -2.78
CA ASN A 302 -10.33 -16.06 -2.75
C ASN A 302 -9.60 -16.64 -1.54
N GLY A 303 -8.45 -16.09 -1.15
CA GLY A 303 -7.74 -16.50 0.06
C GLY A 303 -8.56 -16.28 1.32
N GLY A 304 -9.26 -15.14 1.43
CA GLY A 304 -10.17 -14.85 2.54
C GLY A 304 -11.34 -15.83 2.60
N LEU A 305 -11.91 -16.18 1.44
CA LEU A 305 -12.96 -17.18 1.34
C LEU A 305 -12.47 -18.58 1.72
N TRP A 306 -11.33 -19.02 1.20
CA TRP A 306 -10.77 -20.33 1.50
C TRP A 306 -10.41 -20.47 2.98
N TYR A 307 -9.90 -19.41 3.60
CA TYR A 307 -9.65 -19.41 5.04
C TYR A 307 -10.95 -19.57 5.84
N LEU A 308 -12.00 -18.81 5.48
CA LEU A 308 -13.32 -18.91 6.11
C LEU A 308 -13.92 -20.32 5.99
N LEU A 309 -13.82 -20.92 4.78
CA LEU A 309 -14.32 -22.27 4.52
C LEU A 309 -13.49 -23.33 5.24
N HIS A 310 -12.18 -23.12 5.39
CA HIS A 310 -11.31 -24.04 6.11
C HIS A 310 -11.63 -24.09 7.61
N GLU A 311 -11.93 -22.94 8.20
CA GLU A 311 -12.24 -22.80 9.63
C GLU A 311 -13.62 -23.38 9.99
N THR A 312 -14.54 -23.43 9.01
CA THR A 312 -15.89 -23.96 9.22
C THR A 312 -15.92 -25.48 8.97
N SER A 313 -16.15 -26.26 10.03
CA SER A 313 -16.06 -27.74 10.01
C SER A 313 -17.01 -28.47 9.06
N GLU A 314 -18.05 -27.81 8.56
CA GLU A 314 -19.05 -28.40 7.66
C GLU A 314 -18.76 -28.16 6.16
N TYR A 315 -17.75 -27.35 5.81
CA TYR A 315 -17.51 -26.91 4.42
C TYR A 315 -16.13 -27.30 3.86
N HIS A 316 -15.66 -28.50 4.21
CA HIS A 316 -14.39 -29.01 3.70
C HIS A 316 -14.39 -29.18 2.17
N PHE A 317 -13.23 -28.96 1.56
CA PHE A 317 -13.03 -29.06 0.11
C PHE A 317 -13.53 -30.39 -0.48
N LEU A 318 -13.26 -31.51 0.20
CA LEU A 318 -13.66 -32.83 -0.27
C LEU A 318 -15.17 -33.07 -0.19
N GLN A 319 -15.89 -32.33 0.65
CA GLN A 319 -17.34 -32.43 0.79
C GLN A 319 -18.04 -31.48 -0.19
N HIS A 320 -17.59 -30.24 -0.27
CA HIS A 320 -18.23 -29.20 -1.10
C HIS A 320 -17.23 -28.51 -2.03
N PRO A 321 -16.67 -29.22 -3.05
CA PRO A 321 -15.66 -28.67 -3.95
C PRO A 321 -16.14 -27.45 -4.74
N GLN A 322 -17.46 -27.35 -4.96
CA GLN A 322 -18.06 -26.24 -5.70
C GLN A 322 -17.87 -24.89 -4.98
N LEU A 323 -17.93 -24.87 -3.63
CA LEU A 323 -17.76 -23.64 -2.83
C LEU A 323 -16.34 -23.08 -2.92
N TRP A 324 -15.36 -23.95 -3.14
CA TRP A 324 -13.95 -23.58 -3.20
C TRP A 324 -13.52 -23.15 -4.61
N LEU A 325 -14.01 -23.85 -5.63
CA LEU A 325 -13.53 -23.71 -7.01
C LEU A 325 -14.33 -22.71 -7.85
N ILE A 326 -15.65 -22.60 -7.63
CA ILE A 326 -16.51 -21.67 -8.41
C ILE A 326 -16.07 -20.22 -8.21
N PRO A 327 -15.86 -19.70 -6.99
CA PRO A 327 -15.48 -18.30 -6.78
C PRO A 327 -14.13 -17.96 -7.42
N ALA A 328 -13.17 -18.89 -7.37
CA ALA A 328 -11.87 -18.74 -8.03
C ALA A 328 -12.02 -18.69 -9.56
N ALA A 329 -12.82 -19.60 -10.14
CA ALA A 329 -13.08 -19.63 -11.57
C ALA A 329 -13.81 -18.37 -12.06
N ILE A 330 -14.77 -17.84 -11.29
CA ILE A 330 -15.45 -16.57 -11.57
C ILE A 330 -14.45 -15.41 -11.51
N SER A 331 -13.57 -15.38 -10.51
CA SER A 331 -12.55 -14.33 -10.38
C SER A 331 -11.63 -14.29 -11.60
N VAL A 332 -11.20 -15.45 -12.09
CA VAL A 332 -10.39 -15.56 -13.33
C VAL A 332 -11.17 -15.12 -14.56
N LEU A 333 -12.46 -15.48 -14.67
CA LEU A 333 -13.32 -15.02 -15.79
C LEU A 333 -13.45 -13.50 -15.83
N ILE A 334 -13.71 -12.88 -14.67
CA ILE A 334 -13.82 -11.42 -14.56
C ILE A 334 -12.48 -10.77 -14.91
N ALA A 335 -11.37 -11.25 -14.34
CA ALA A 335 -10.04 -10.71 -14.61
C ALA A 335 -9.66 -10.81 -16.09
N ALA A 336 -9.93 -11.96 -16.72
CA ALA A 336 -9.68 -12.15 -18.15
C ALA A 336 -10.59 -11.28 -19.02
N HIS A 337 -11.85 -11.06 -18.62
CA HIS A 337 -12.76 -10.18 -19.34
C HIS A 337 -12.35 -8.71 -19.28
N LEU A 338 -11.94 -8.22 -18.11
CA LEU A 338 -11.48 -6.84 -17.91
C LEU A 338 -10.19 -6.56 -18.70
N ASN A 339 -9.29 -7.55 -18.78
CA ASN A 339 -8.00 -7.42 -19.47
C ASN A 339 -8.00 -8.09 -20.85
N ARG A 340 -9.17 -8.21 -21.49
CA ARG A 340 -9.32 -8.90 -22.78
C ARG A 340 -8.42 -8.38 -23.91
N LYS A 341 -7.90 -7.16 -23.79
CA LYS A 341 -7.01 -6.53 -24.79
C LYS A 341 -5.60 -7.14 -24.78
N ASP A 342 -5.21 -7.75 -23.66
CA ASP A 342 -3.86 -8.28 -23.45
C ASP A 342 -3.75 -9.76 -23.86
N PHE A 343 -4.89 -10.40 -24.17
CA PHE A 343 -4.98 -11.82 -24.52
C PHE A 343 -5.37 -12.00 -25.98
N SER A 344 -4.77 -12.98 -26.64
CA SER A 344 -5.22 -13.45 -27.96
C SER A 344 -6.59 -14.12 -27.88
N GLU A 345 -7.30 -14.20 -29.01
CA GLU A 345 -8.61 -14.88 -29.11
C GLU A 345 -8.54 -16.33 -28.62
N ALA A 346 -7.46 -17.05 -28.96
CA ALA A 346 -7.23 -18.43 -28.52
C ALA A 346 -7.02 -18.54 -27.00
N GLN A 347 -6.25 -17.63 -26.39
CA GLN A 347 -6.05 -17.58 -24.94
C GLN A 347 -7.37 -17.27 -24.21
N MET A 348 -8.14 -16.30 -24.71
CA MET A 348 -9.45 -15.96 -24.15
C MET A 348 -10.43 -17.13 -24.24
N ALA A 349 -10.45 -17.86 -25.37
CA ALA A 349 -11.25 -19.08 -25.49
C ALA A 349 -10.82 -20.13 -24.47
N GLY A 350 -9.52 -20.41 -24.36
CA GLY A 350 -8.95 -21.37 -23.41
C GLY A 350 -9.34 -21.05 -21.96
N ILE A 351 -9.18 -19.78 -21.53
CA ILE A 351 -9.57 -19.34 -20.18
C ILE A 351 -11.06 -19.55 -19.94
N ARG A 352 -11.93 -19.17 -20.89
CA ARG A 352 -13.38 -19.34 -20.76
C ARG A 352 -13.76 -20.81 -20.62
N TYR A 353 -13.21 -21.70 -21.45
CA TYR A 353 -13.48 -23.13 -21.36
C TYR A 353 -12.98 -23.71 -20.03
N LEU A 354 -11.74 -23.40 -19.62
CA LEU A 354 -11.19 -23.87 -18.35
C LEU A 354 -12.05 -23.44 -17.16
N CYS A 355 -12.40 -22.15 -17.06
CA CYS A 355 -13.21 -21.66 -15.96
C CYS A 355 -14.62 -22.26 -15.94
N LEU A 356 -15.28 -22.38 -17.10
CA LEU A 356 -16.60 -23.00 -17.18
C LEU A 356 -16.57 -24.48 -16.83
N ILE A 357 -15.55 -25.22 -17.30
CA ILE A 357 -15.33 -26.62 -16.92
C ILE A 357 -15.15 -26.69 -15.40
N THR A 358 -14.30 -25.86 -14.81
CA THR A 358 -14.09 -25.82 -13.36
C THR A 358 -15.39 -25.55 -12.61
N ILE A 359 -16.22 -24.60 -13.07
CA ILE A 359 -17.51 -24.29 -12.44
C ILE A 359 -18.45 -25.50 -12.49
N TYR A 360 -18.65 -26.07 -13.67
CA TYR A 360 -19.65 -27.12 -13.83
C TYR A 360 -19.19 -28.48 -13.30
N VAL A 361 -17.92 -28.83 -13.47
CA VAL A 361 -17.36 -30.09 -12.95
C VAL A 361 -17.31 -30.05 -11.43
N SER A 362 -16.94 -28.93 -10.81
CA SER A 362 -16.95 -28.84 -9.34
C SER A 362 -18.36 -28.93 -8.76
N SER A 363 -19.35 -28.29 -9.38
CA SER A 363 -20.77 -28.42 -8.98
C SER A 363 -21.31 -29.84 -9.20
N THR A 364 -20.91 -30.48 -10.30
CA THR A 364 -21.26 -31.89 -10.58
C THR A 364 -20.62 -32.83 -9.55
N ALA A 365 -19.35 -32.63 -9.22
CA ALA A 365 -18.64 -33.43 -8.22
C ALA A 365 -19.34 -33.35 -6.85
N ASP A 366 -19.82 -32.19 -6.45
CA ASP A 366 -20.57 -32.00 -5.21
C ASP A 366 -21.84 -32.87 -5.16
N ILE A 367 -22.58 -32.94 -6.28
CA ILE A 367 -23.76 -33.82 -6.42
C ILE A 367 -23.39 -35.30 -6.23
N PHE A 368 -22.27 -35.75 -6.81
CA PHE A 368 -21.84 -37.15 -6.72
C PHE A 368 -21.26 -37.50 -5.34
N VAL A 369 -20.56 -36.58 -4.69
CA VAL A 369 -19.96 -36.80 -3.36
C VAL A 369 -21.05 -36.87 -2.28
N ASN A 370 -21.96 -35.91 -2.25
CA ASN A 370 -22.98 -35.84 -1.20
C ASN A 370 -24.22 -36.68 -1.50
N GLY A 371 -24.45 -36.97 -2.78
CA GLY A 371 -25.60 -37.70 -3.27
C GLY A 371 -26.88 -36.86 -3.25
N VAL A 372 -27.68 -37.02 -4.29
CA VAL A 372 -28.94 -36.28 -4.46
C VAL A 372 -29.94 -36.57 -3.34
N ALA A 373 -29.89 -37.75 -2.73
CA ALA A 373 -30.79 -38.16 -1.65
C ALA A 373 -30.60 -37.37 -0.35
N ARG A 374 -29.36 -36.97 -0.04
CA ARG A 374 -29.08 -36.15 1.15
C ARG A 374 -29.21 -34.66 0.85
N SER A 375 -28.99 -34.26 -0.39
CA SER A 375 -28.97 -32.84 -0.79
C SER A 375 -29.63 -32.65 -2.18
N PRO A 376 -30.97 -32.67 -2.24
CA PRO A 376 -31.73 -32.58 -3.51
C PRO A 376 -31.63 -31.19 -4.16
N TRP A 377 -31.10 -30.20 -3.45
CA TRP A 377 -30.90 -28.85 -3.96
C TRP A 377 -29.64 -28.71 -4.84
N LEU A 378 -28.68 -29.64 -4.78
CA LEU A 378 -27.43 -29.54 -5.55
C LEU A 378 -27.65 -29.59 -7.08
N PRO A 379 -28.48 -30.51 -7.64
CA PRO A 379 -28.83 -30.46 -9.07
C PRO A 379 -29.58 -29.19 -9.47
N LEU A 380 -30.36 -28.58 -8.57
CA LEU A 380 -31.03 -27.31 -8.83
C LEU A 380 -30.02 -26.17 -8.94
N VAL A 381 -28.96 -26.17 -8.12
CA VAL A 381 -27.84 -25.22 -8.25
C VAL A 381 -27.11 -25.41 -9.57
N LEU A 382 -26.78 -26.64 -9.96
CA LEU A 382 -26.17 -26.92 -11.27
C LEU A 382 -27.06 -26.46 -12.42
N ALA A 383 -28.38 -26.72 -12.34
CA ALA A 383 -29.34 -26.25 -13.34
C ALA A 383 -29.39 -24.71 -13.40
N GLY A 384 -29.42 -24.04 -12.25
CA GLY A 384 -29.37 -22.58 -12.15
C GLY A 384 -28.11 -21.98 -12.77
N LEU A 385 -26.93 -22.52 -12.43
CA LEU A 385 -25.64 -22.11 -13.03
C LEU A 385 -25.60 -22.38 -14.54
N SER A 386 -26.20 -23.48 -14.99
CA SER A 386 -26.28 -23.85 -16.40
C SER A 386 -27.17 -22.90 -17.19
N ILE A 387 -28.35 -22.57 -16.66
CA ILE A 387 -29.27 -21.59 -17.25
C ILE A 387 -28.62 -20.21 -17.30
N ALA A 388 -28.01 -19.77 -16.20
CA ALA A 388 -27.26 -18.51 -16.16
C ALA A 388 -26.13 -18.48 -17.20
N GLY A 389 -25.40 -19.60 -17.35
CA GLY A 389 -24.39 -19.77 -18.38
C GLY A 389 -24.95 -19.66 -19.80
N VAL A 390 -26.07 -20.31 -20.11
CA VAL A 390 -26.73 -20.22 -21.42
C VAL A 390 -27.16 -18.79 -21.72
N PHE A 391 -27.79 -18.10 -20.77
CA PHE A 391 -28.16 -16.68 -20.93
C PHE A 391 -26.95 -15.78 -21.13
N ALA A 392 -25.89 -15.94 -20.32
CA ALA A 392 -24.64 -15.21 -20.50
C ALA A 392 -24.03 -15.48 -21.90
N GLY A 393 -24.07 -16.73 -22.38
CA GLY A 393 -23.62 -17.10 -23.71
C GLY A 393 -24.41 -16.41 -24.83
N MET A 394 -25.73 -16.26 -24.67
CA MET A 394 -26.57 -15.52 -25.62
C MET A 394 -26.32 -14.00 -25.58
N ILE A 395 -26.23 -13.41 -24.39
CA ILE A 395 -26.02 -11.96 -24.19
C ILE A 395 -24.65 -11.53 -24.71
N PHE A 396 -23.60 -12.25 -24.31
CA PHE A 396 -22.22 -11.92 -24.68
C PHE A 396 -21.79 -12.54 -26.01
N ARG A 397 -22.67 -13.31 -26.68
CA ARG A 397 -22.37 -14.09 -27.89
C ARG A 397 -21.12 -14.93 -27.73
N ILE A 398 -21.04 -15.74 -26.66
CA ILE A 398 -19.90 -16.62 -26.38
C ILE A 398 -20.34 -18.07 -26.45
N ARG A 399 -19.85 -18.80 -27.46
CA ARG A 399 -20.16 -20.23 -27.69
C ARG A 399 -19.88 -21.13 -26.50
N ALA A 400 -18.75 -20.94 -25.82
CA ALA A 400 -18.36 -21.77 -24.69
C ALA A 400 -19.45 -21.80 -23.59
N PHE A 401 -20.00 -20.63 -23.25
CA PHE A 401 -21.06 -20.50 -22.25
C PHE A 401 -22.36 -21.20 -22.67
N LEU A 402 -22.76 -21.05 -23.94
CA LEU A 402 -23.97 -21.67 -24.47
C LEU A 402 -23.87 -23.20 -24.55
N LEU A 403 -22.75 -23.71 -25.07
CA LEU A 403 -22.55 -25.14 -25.29
C LEU A 403 -22.38 -25.88 -23.96
N LEU A 404 -21.47 -25.39 -23.10
CA LEU A 404 -21.21 -26.04 -21.83
C LEU A 404 -22.43 -25.91 -20.89
N GLY A 405 -23.09 -24.75 -20.85
CA GLY A 405 -24.32 -24.57 -20.10
C GLY A 405 -25.43 -25.53 -20.54
N SER A 406 -25.64 -25.71 -21.85
CA SER A 406 -26.65 -26.67 -22.35
C SER A 406 -26.33 -28.12 -21.95
N ILE A 407 -25.06 -28.54 -22.04
CA ILE A 407 -24.65 -29.91 -21.68
C ILE A 407 -24.88 -30.18 -20.19
N PHE A 408 -24.46 -29.27 -19.33
CA PHE A 408 -24.60 -29.45 -17.88
C PHE A 408 -26.04 -29.26 -17.39
N LEU A 409 -26.87 -28.50 -18.12
CA LEU A 409 -28.32 -28.46 -17.88
C LEU A 409 -28.96 -29.82 -18.12
N LEU A 410 -28.61 -30.49 -19.23
CA LEU A 410 -29.07 -31.85 -19.51
C LEU A 410 -28.61 -32.83 -18.43
N LEU A 411 -27.37 -32.72 -17.98
CA LEU A 411 -26.85 -33.54 -16.88
C LEU A 411 -27.64 -33.34 -15.59
N ALA A 412 -27.96 -32.08 -15.23
CA ALA A 412 -28.75 -31.76 -14.04
C ALA A 412 -30.16 -32.37 -14.12
N ILE A 413 -30.82 -32.24 -15.28
CA ILE A 413 -32.16 -32.82 -15.53
C ILE A 413 -32.10 -34.35 -15.44
N ALA A 414 -31.13 -34.99 -16.10
CA ALA A 414 -30.95 -36.44 -16.06
C ALA A 414 -30.71 -36.94 -14.63
N THR A 415 -29.92 -36.20 -13.84
CA THR A 415 -29.62 -36.53 -12.45
C THR A 415 -30.88 -36.46 -11.57
N MET A 416 -31.74 -35.46 -11.79
CA MET A 416 -33.03 -35.35 -11.11
C MET A 416 -34.03 -36.45 -11.52
N ILE A 417 -34.08 -36.81 -12.80
CA ILE A 417 -34.92 -37.92 -13.28
C ILE A 417 -34.45 -39.24 -12.67
N ASN A 418 -33.14 -39.48 -12.64
CA ASN A 418 -32.57 -40.67 -12.01
C ASN A 418 -32.92 -40.73 -10.52
N TYR A 419 -32.74 -39.62 -9.80
CA TYR A 419 -33.12 -39.51 -8.40
C TYR A 419 -34.59 -39.83 -8.17
N ALA A 420 -35.49 -39.28 -9.00
CA ALA A 420 -36.92 -39.52 -8.91
C ALA A 420 -37.29 -40.99 -9.18
N SER A 421 -36.63 -41.61 -10.15
CA SER A 421 -36.81 -43.02 -10.48
C SER A 421 -36.37 -43.94 -9.35
N VAL A 422 -35.20 -43.70 -8.76
CA VAL A 422 -34.60 -44.60 -7.76
C VAL A 422 -35.25 -44.42 -6.38
N ASN A 423 -35.51 -43.18 -5.95
CA ASN A 423 -35.97 -42.91 -4.58
C ASN A 423 -37.50 -42.90 -4.44
N PHE A 424 -38.24 -42.49 -5.47
CA PHE A 424 -39.72 -42.49 -5.45
C PHE A 424 -40.33 -43.65 -6.25
N GLY A 425 -39.50 -44.50 -6.88
CA GLY A 425 -39.96 -45.61 -7.72
C GLY A 425 -40.60 -45.14 -9.03
N TRP A 426 -40.42 -43.88 -9.43
CA TRP A 426 -41.04 -43.28 -10.61
C TRP A 426 -40.28 -43.62 -11.90
N THR A 427 -40.14 -44.91 -12.19
CA THR A 427 -39.43 -45.41 -13.39
C THR A 427 -40.06 -44.94 -14.69
N TRP A 428 -41.35 -44.58 -14.67
CA TRP A 428 -42.06 -44.01 -15.81
C TRP A 428 -41.44 -42.71 -16.34
N LEU A 429 -40.77 -41.93 -15.49
CA LEU A 429 -40.10 -40.70 -15.91
C LEU A 429 -38.95 -40.97 -16.90
N TRP A 430 -38.24 -42.10 -16.79
CA TRP A 430 -37.22 -42.48 -17.76
C TRP A 430 -37.80 -42.79 -19.13
N TYR A 431 -38.94 -43.49 -19.17
CA TYR A 431 -39.63 -43.77 -20.43
C TYR A 431 -40.13 -42.48 -21.08
N VAL A 432 -40.74 -41.57 -20.31
CA VAL A 432 -41.20 -40.27 -20.81
C VAL A 432 -40.02 -39.42 -21.30
N ALA A 433 -38.94 -39.34 -20.53
CA ALA A 433 -37.74 -38.60 -20.93
C ALA A 433 -37.11 -39.18 -22.21
N GLY A 434 -37.03 -40.50 -22.32
CA GLY A 434 -36.54 -41.19 -23.52
C GLY A 434 -37.40 -40.91 -24.76
N ILE A 435 -38.72 -41.00 -24.62
CA ILE A 435 -39.67 -40.70 -25.71
C ILE A 435 -39.57 -39.23 -26.14
N ILE A 436 -39.57 -38.29 -25.19
CA ILE A 436 -39.43 -36.86 -25.49
C ILE A 436 -38.09 -36.56 -26.15
N THR A 437 -37.00 -37.16 -25.67
CA THR A 437 -35.66 -36.97 -26.25
C THR A 437 -35.60 -37.53 -27.67
N GLY A 438 -36.14 -38.73 -27.89
CA GLY A 438 -36.24 -39.32 -29.23
C GLY A 438 -37.08 -38.47 -30.18
N ALA A 439 -38.24 -37.97 -29.71
CA ALA A 439 -39.08 -37.06 -30.48
C ALA A 439 -38.38 -35.73 -30.79
N LEU A 440 -37.63 -35.16 -29.84
CA LEU A 440 -36.81 -33.97 -30.06
C LEU A 440 -35.71 -34.21 -31.09
N ILE A 441 -35.00 -35.34 -31.04
CA ILE A 441 -33.97 -35.68 -32.03
C ILE A 441 -34.59 -35.77 -33.43
N ILE A 442 -35.71 -36.49 -33.57
CA ILE A 442 -36.42 -36.62 -34.84
C ILE A 442 -36.91 -35.25 -35.32
N ALA A 443 -37.46 -34.42 -34.44
CA ALA A 443 -37.91 -33.06 -34.77
C ALA A 443 -36.76 -32.15 -35.18
N THR A 444 -35.60 -32.23 -34.51
CA THR A 444 -34.39 -31.49 -34.89
C THR A 444 -33.86 -31.95 -36.24
N PHE A 445 -33.84 -33.26 -36.52
CA PHE A 445 -33.47 -33.80 -37.83
C PHE A 445 -34.43 -33.36 -38.94
N ALA A 446 -35.74 -33.47 -38.72
CA ALA A 446 -36.74 -33.03 -39.67
C ALA A 446 -36.67 -31.52 -39.92
N MET A 447 -36.40 -30.73 -38.87
CA MET A 447 -36.17 -29.28 -39.00
C MET A 447 -34.89 -28.97 -39.76
N PHE A 448 -33.81 -29.72 -39.50
CA PHE A 448 -32.55 -29.60 -40.23
C PHE A 448 -32.72 -29.94 -41.72
N GLU A 449 -33.46 -31.00 -42.04
CA GLU A 449 -33.74 -31.37 -43.43
C GLU A 449 -34.59 -30.31 -44.14
N LYS A 450 -35.64 -29.81 -43.48
CA LYS A 450 -36.56 -28.81 -44.05
C LYS A 450 -35.93 -27.41 -44.17
N LYS A 451 -35.07 -27.02 -43.23
CA LYS A 451 -34.49 -25.68 -43.13
C LYS A 451 -32.97 -25.71 -43.22
N ARG A 452 -32.40 -26.66 -43.97
CA ARG A 452 -30.97 -26.91 -44.03
C ARG A 452 -30.14 -25.64 -44.26
N ALA A 453 -30.56 -24.79 -45.21
CA ALA A 453 -29.88 -23.53 -45.50
C ALA A 453 -29.94 -22.53 -44.34
N GLU A 454 -31.10 -22.37 -43.69
CA GLU A 454 -31.27 -21.48 -42.54
C GLU A 454 -30.51 -22.00 -41.32
N VAL A 455 -30.55 -23.31 -41.06
CA VAL A 455 -29.84 -23.93 -39.94
C VAL A 455 -28.34 -23.87 -40.16
N LEU A 456 -27.84 -24.11 -41.38
CA LEU A 456 -26.43 -23.90 -41.72
C LEU A 456 -26.04 -22.43 -41.53
N ARG A 457 -26.90 -21.47 -41.91
CA ARG A 457 -26.66 -20.04 -41.64
C ARG A 457 -26.59 -19.74 -40.15
N VAL A 458 -27.51 -20.25 -39.33
CA VAL A 458 -27.46 -20.09 -37.87
C VAL A 458 -26.23 -20.76 -37.27
N VAL A 459 -25.85 -21.93 -37.76
CA VAL A 459 -24.62 -22.62 -37.34
C VAL A 459 -23.38 -21.82 -37.75
N ASP A 460 -23.37 -21.20 -38.92
CA ASP A 460 -22.27 -20.35 -39.39
C ASP A 460 -22.23 -19.01 -38.63
N GLU A 461 -23.38 -18.38 -38.35
CA GLU A 461 -23.51 -17.23 -37.46
C GLU A 461 -23.02 -17.58 -36.04
N LEU A 462 -23.38 -18.76 -35.53
CA LEU A 462 -22.82 -19.29 -34.29
C LEU A 462 -21.31 -19.47 -34.44
N LYS A 463 -20.80 -20.01 -35.56
CA LYS A 463 -19.37 -20.12 -35.89
C LYS A 463 -18.65 -18.77 -36.07
N ASP A 464 -19.38 -17.67 -36.08
CA ASP A 464 -18.84 -16.32 -36.02
C ASP A 464 -18.84 -15.72 -34.61
N TRP A 465 -19.50 -16.33 -33.63
CA TRP A 465 -19.46 -15.89 -32.21
C TRP A 465 -18.07 -16.06 -31.53
N GLN A 466 -17.03 -16.35 -32.33
CA GLN A 466 -15.63 -16.49 -31.92
C GLN A 466 -14.68 -16.10 -33.07
N ARG A 467 -14.77 -14.84 -33.52
CA ARG A 467 -13.60 -13.97 -33.44
C ARG A 467 -13.70 -13.23 -32.10
#